data_AF-A0A7K4S921-F1
#
_entry.id   AF-A0A7K4S921-F1
#
_cell.length_a   1.000
_cell.length_b   1.000
_cell.length_c   1.000
_cell.angle_alpha   90.00
_cell.angle_beta   90.00
_cell.angle_gamma   90.00
#
_symmetry.space_group_name_H-M   'P 1'
#
loop_
_entity.id
_entity.type
_entity.pdbx_description
1 polymer ?
#
loop_
_entity_poly.entity_id
_entity_poly.type
_entity_poly.pdbx_seq_one_letter_code
_entity_poly.pdbx_strand_id
1 'polypeptide(L)'
;RSNPVEGKLIFCNGVVLHRLQCVRGFGEWIDSIVEFSSNLQNMNIDISAFSCIAALAMVTERHGLKEPKRVEELQNKIVNCLKDHVTFNNGGLNRPNYLSKLLGKLPELRTLCTQGLQRIFYLKLEDLVPPPAIIDKLFLDTLPF
;
A
#
# COMPACT_ATOMS: atom_id res chain seq x y z
N ARG A 1 -9.17 -6.49 4.27
CA ARG A 1 -8.97 -7.32 5.47
C ARG A 1 -9.51 -6.61 6.70
N SER A 2 -8.97 -5.43 7.06
CA SER A 2 -9.53 -4.58 8.13
C SER A 2 -10.99 -4.22 7.89
N ASN A 3 -11.72 -3.94 8.97
CA ASN A 3 -13.07 -3.37 8.95
C ASN A 3 -13.02 -1.94 9.54
N PRO A 4 -12.86 -0.90 8.69
CA PRO A 4 -12.84 0.50 9.08
C PRO A 4 -14.06 0.93 9.89
N VAL A 5 -15.25 0.43 9.53
CA VAL A 5 -16.53 0.83 10.14
C VAL A 5 -16.59 0.42 11.61
N GLU A 6 -16.06 -0.76 11.94
CA GLU A 6 -15.97 -1.25 13.32
C GLU A 6 -14.67 -0.83 14.04
N GLY A 7 -13.82 -0.03 13.40
CA GLY A 7 -12.52 0.35 13.95
C GLY A 7 -11.56 -0.83 14.14
N LYS A 8 -11.77 -1.96 13.47
CA LYS A 8 -10.97 -3.18 13.62
C LYS A 8 -9.89 -3.28 12.54
N LEU A 9 -8.64 -3.38 12.96
CA LEU A 9 -7.50 -3.64 12.08
C LEU A 9 -7.08 -5.11 12.19
N ILE A 10 -6.93 -5.76 11.03
CA ILE A 10 -6.53 -7.16 10.94
C ILE A 10 -5.16 -7.23 10.24
N PHE A 11 -4.14 -7.64 10.99
CA PHE A 11 -2.77 -7.75 10.51
C PHE A 11 -2.54 -9.07 9.75
N CYS A 12 -1.45 -9.14 8.98
CA CYS A 12 -1.13 -10.31 8.16
C CYS A 12 -0.82 -11.58 8.98
N ASN A 13 -0.41 -11.42 10.25
CA ASN A 13 -0.20 -12.51 11.20
C ASN A 13 -1.49 -12.97 11.92
N GLY A 14 -2.66 -12.43 11.52
CA GLY A 14 -3.95 -12.78 12.12
C GLY A 14 -4.31 -12.01 13.39
N VAL A 15 -3.40 -11.18 13.93
CA VAL A 15 -3.70 -10.33 15.09
C VAL A 15 -4.78 -9.32 14.72
N VAL A 16 -5.75 -9.14 15.62
CA VAL A 16 -6.83 -8.16 15.50
C VAL A 16 -6.69 -7.14 16.63
N LEU A 17 -6.61 -5.86 16.27
CA LEU A 17 -6.57 -4.76 17.23
C LEU A 17 -7.64 -3.73 16.89
N HIS A 18 -8.17 -3.09 17.92
CA HIS A 18 -8.98 -1.89 17.75
C HIS A 18 -8.10 -0.69 17.38
N ARG A 19 -8.63 0.25 16.60
CA ARG A 19 -7.94 1.47 16.17
C ARG A 19 -7.27 2.19 17.33
N LEU A 20 -7.99 2.36 18.45
CA LEU A 20 -7.46 3.04 19.65
C LEU A 20 -6.24 2.34 20.27
N GLN A 21 -6.10 1.02 20.10
CA GLN A 21 -4.91 0.30 20.57
C GLN A 21 -3.70 0.59 19.67
N CYS A 22 -3.94 0.85 18.38
CA CYS A 22 -2.89 1.14 17.40
C CYS A 22 -2.40 2.59 17.50
N VAL A 23 -3.24 3.55 17.92
CA VAL A 23 -2.90 4.98 18.00
C VAL A 23 -1.60 5.22 18.80
N ARG A 24 -1.34 4.46 19.86
CA ARG A 24 -0.11 4.61 20.66
C ARG A 24 1.17 4.36 19.85
N GLY A 25 1.16 3.33 19.01
CA GLY A 25 2.32 2.99 18.17
C GLY A 25 2.34 3.79 16.86
N PHE A 26 1.19 3.88 16.19
CA PHE A 26 1.08 4.41 14.83
C PHE A 26 0.85 5.94 14.80
N GLY A 27 0.40 6.56 15.89
CA GLY A 27 0.00 7.96 15.89
C GLY A 27 -1.17 8.21 14.93
N GLU A 28 -1.23 9.41 14.33
CA GLU A 28 -2.25 9.79 13.34
C GLU A 28 -2.15 9.03 12.02
N TRP A 29 -1.00 8.40 11.74
CA TRP A 29 -0.83 7.58 10.53
C TRP A 29 -1.86 6.46 10.42
N ILE A 30 -2.34 5.93 11.56
CA ILE A 30 -3.39 4.91 11.57
C ILE A 30 -4.69 5.40 10.92
N ASP A 31 -4.98 6.69 11.03
CA ASP A 31 -6.22 7.28 10.51
C ASP A 31 -6.17 7.39 9.00
N SER A 32 -5.05 7.83 8.48
CA SER A 32 -4.79 7.85 7.03
C SER A 32 -4.82 6.43 6.43
N ILE A 33 -4.32 5.41 7.14
CA ILE A 33 -4.44 4.00 6.72
C ILE A 33 -5.91 3.55 6.68
N VAL A 34 -6.68 3.87 7.72
CA VAL A 34 -8.09 3.48 7.82
C VAL A 34 -8.93 4.18 6.75
N GLU A 35 -8.69 5.47 6.49
CA GLU A 35 -9.32 6.23 5.42
C GLU A 35 -9.02 5.62 4.05
N PHE A 36 -7.75 5.33 3.77
CA PHE A 36 -7.35 4.67 2.52
C PHE A 36 -7.99 3.28 2.37
N SER A 37 -8.06 2.51 3.46
CA SER A 37 -8.77 1.21 3.46
C SER A 37 -10.25 1.37 3.14
N SER A 38 -10.93 2.39 3.68
CA SER A 38 -12.33 2.70 3.37
C SER A 38 -12.51 3.05 1.89
N ASN A 39 -11.62 3.89 1.36
CA ASN A 39 -11.61 4.26 -0.06
C ASN A 39 -11.43 3.06 -0.98
N LEU A 40 -10.53 2.12 -0.64
CA LEU A 40 -10.36 0.88 -1.40
C LEU A 40 -11.59 -0.02 -1.33
N GLN A 41 -12.24 -0.13 -0.17
CA GLN A 41 -13.45 -0.94 0.00
C GLN A 41 -14.61 -0.39 -0.83
N ASN A 42 -14.81 0.93 -0.83
CA ASN A 42 -15.85 1.59 -1.62
C ASN A 42 -15.68 1.38 -3.15
N MET A 43 -14.47 1.04 -3.60
CA MET A 43 -14.24 0.71 -5.01
C MET A 43 -14.72 -0.69 -5.39
N ASN A 44 -15.07 -1.56 -4.42
CA ASN A 44 -15.43 -2.97 -4.63
C ASN A 44 -14.44 -3.65 -5.59
N ILE A 45 -13.18 -3.73 -5.18
CA ILE A 45 -12.08 -4.32 -5.97
C ILE A 45 -12.09 -5.82 -5.77
N ASP A 46 -12.17 -6.57 -6.86
CA ASP A 46 -12.05 -8.03 -6.81
C ASP A 46 -10.61 -8.48 -6.53
N ILE A 47 -10.45 -9.75 -6.15
CA ILE A 47 -9.16 -10.27 -5.70
C ILE A 47 -8.08 -10.28 -6.80
N SER A 48 -8.47 -10.46 -8.07
CA SER A 48 -7.53 -10.49 -9.20
C SER A 48 -7.01 -9.09 -9.49
N ALA A 49 -7.91 -8.10 -9.53
CA ALA A 49 -7.53 -6.69 -9.69
C ALA A 49 -6.66 -6.21 -8.52
N PHE A 50 -7.03 -6.57 -7.28
CA PHE A 50 -6.22 -6.26 -6.10
C PHE A 50 -4.82 -6.87 -6.18
N SER A 51 -4.72 -8.12 -6.62
CA SER A 51 -3.43 -8.81 -6.78
C SER A 51 -2.53 -8.09 -7.79
N CYS A 52 -3.08 -7.61 -8.90
CA CYS A 52 -2.33 -6.82 -9.88
C CYS A 52 -1.85 -5.49 -9.29
N ILE A 53 -2.69 -4.77 -8.54
CA ILE A 53 -2.31 -3.51 -7.89
C ILE A 53 -1.22 -3.74 -6.83
N ALA A 54 -1.33 -4.80 -6.03
CA ALA A 54 -0.29 -5.18 -5.06
C ALA A 54 1.03 -5.54 -5.77
N ALA A 55 0.97 -6.25 -6.90
CA ALA A 55 2.14 -6.55 -7.70
C ALA A 55 2.77 -5.28 -8.30
N LEU A 56 1.97 -4.34 -8.81
CA LEU A 56 2.46 -3.05 -9.32
C LEU A 56 3.09 -2.17 -8.22
N ALA A 57 2.57 -2.24 -6.99
CA ALA A 57 3.17 -1.55 -5.85
C ALA A 57 4.58 -2.10 -5.50
N MET A 58 4.81 -3.40 -5.73
CA MET A 58 6.12 -4.03 -5.53
C MET A 58 7.05 -3.84 -6.74
N VAL A 59 6.54 -4.09 -7.95
CA VAL A 59 7.26 -4.01 -9.23
C VAL A 59 7.16 -2.58 -9.75
N THR A 60 7.99 -1.72 -9.18
CA THR A 60 8.14 -0.33 -9.58
C THR A 60 9.60 -0.03 -9.82
N GLU A 61 9.87 0.91 -10.72
CA GLU A 61 11.21 1.43 -10.94
C GLU A 61 11.79 1.99 -9.62
N ARG A 62 13.05 1.64 -9.35
CA ARG A 62 13.80 2.07 -8.17
C ARG A 62 15.24 2.36 -8.57
N HIS A 63 15.86 3.31 -7.88
CA HIS A 63 17.29 3.57 -8.03
C HIS A 63 18.10 2.34 -7.62
N GLY A 64 19.19 2.05 -8.34
CA GLY A 64 20.09 0.91 -8.04
C GLY A 64 19.64 -0.44 -8.58
N LEU A 65 18.57 -0.51 -9.40
CA LEU A 65 18.21 -1.74 -10.11
C LEU A 65 19.31 -2.13 -11.12
N LYS A 66 19.72 -3.40 -11.10
CA LYS A 66 20.69 -3.95 -12.07
C LYS A 66 20.12 -4.07 -13.47
N GLU A 67 18.84 -4.43 -13.58
CA GLU A 67 18.14 -4.69 -14.84
C GLU A 67 16.82 -3.90 -14.91
N PRO A 68 16.87 -2.55 -14.97
CA PRO A 68 15.66 -1.71 -14.92
C PRO A 68 14.67 -2.02 -16.05
N LYS A 69 15.17 -2.32 -17.26
CA LYS A 69 14.33 -2.69 -18.41
C LYS A 69 13.49 -3.94 -18.16
N ARG A 70 14.02 -4.95 -17.47
CA ARG A 70 13.26 -6.17 -17.15
C ARG A 70 12.15 -5.90 -16.15
N VAL A 71 12.39 -4.98 -15.22
CA VAL A 71 11.37 -4.53 -14.26
C VAL A 71 10.26 -3.76 -14.98
N GLU A 72 10.63 -2.87 -15.90
CA GLU A 72 9.68 -2.13 -16.76
C GLU A 72 8.84 -3.10 -17.62
N GLU A 73 9.46 -4.07 -18.28
CA GLU A 73 8.77 -5.10 -19.06
C GLU A 73 7.78 -5.91 -18.20
N LEU A 74 8.18 -6.29 -16.98
CA LEU A 74 7.31 -6.99 -16.05
C LEU A 74 6.15 -6.11 -15.59
N GLN A 75 6.41 -4.83 -15.29
CA GLN A 75 5.38 -3.87 -14.93
C GLN A 75 4.36 -3.73 -16.07
N ASN A 76 4.82 -3.57 -17.31
CA ASN A 76 3.96 -3.47 -18.49
C ASN A 76 3.09 -4.73 -18.67
N LYS A 77 3.63 -5.92 -18.43
CA LYS A 77 2.84 -7.18 -18.45
C LYS A 77 1.74 -7.18 -17.40
N ILE A 78 2.02 -6.71 -16.18
CA ILE A 78 1.04 -6.64 -15.10
C ILE A 78 -0.06 -5.60 -15.42
N VAL A 79 0.32 -4.42 -15.94
CA VAL A 79 -0.64 -3.38 -16.36
C VAL A 79 -1.58 -3.92 -17.46
N ASN A 80 -1.03 -4.61 -18.47
CA ASN A 80 -1.84 -5.21 -19.53
C ASN A 80 -2.79 -6.29 -18.97
N CYS A 81 -2.30 -7.17 -18.09
CA CYS A 81 -3.13 -8.17 -17.43
C CYS A 81 -4.29 -7.54 -16.64
N LEU A 82 -4.03 -6.47 -15.89
CA LEU A 82 -5.07 -5.73 -15.18
C LEU A 82 -6.08 -5.08 -16.13
N LYS A 83 -5.59 -4.48 -17.23
CA LYS A 83 -6.43 -3.84 -18.25
C LYS A 83 -7.38 -4.87 -18.86
N ASP A 84 -6.88 -6.02 -19.28
CA ASP A 84 -7.69 -7.09 -19.86
C ASP A 84 -8.73 -7.59 -18.85
N HIS A 85 -8.32 -7.86 -17.61
CA HIS A 85 -9.25 -8.28 -16.55
C HIS A 85 -10.38 -7.26 -16.31
N VAL A 86 -10.06 -5.96 -16.26
CA VAL A 86 -11.06 -4.90 -16.10
C VAL A 86 -12.00 -4.80 -17.30
N THR A 87 -11.47 -4.94 -18.51
CA THR A 87 -12.26 -4.86 -19.75
C THR A 87 -13.24 -6.01 -19.89
N PHE A 88 -12.81 -7.25 -19.64
CA PHE A 88 -13.61 -8.46 -19.89
C PHE A 88 -14.47 -8.91 -18.70
N ASN A 89 -14.01 -8.70 -17.47
CA ASN A 89 -14.58 -9.38 -16.30
C ASN A 89 -15.41 -8.47 -15.39
N ASN A 90 -15.16 -7.15 -15.38
CA ASN A 90 -15.86 -6.19 -14.52
C ASN A 90 -16.92 -5.35 -15.24
N GLY A 91 -17.42 -5.86 -16.37
CA GLY A 91 -18.45 -5.19 -17.17
C GLY A 91 -18.02 -3.79 -17.57
N GLY A 92 -16.94 -3.67 -18.36
CA GLY A 92 -16.26 -2.41 -18.70
C GLY A 92 -17.13 -1.24 -19.19
N LEU A 93 -18.41 -1.49 -19.51
CA LEU A 93 -19.43 -0.48 -19.82
C LEU A 93 -20.03 0.22 -18.57
N ASN A 94 -20.05 -0.41 -17.40
CA ASN A 94 -20.77 0.08 -16.21
C ASN A 94 -19.90 0.88 -15.22
N ARG A 95 -18.58 0.91 -15.40
CA ARG A 95 -17.64 1.62 -14.50
C ARG A 95 -16.62 2.44 -15.29
N PRO A 96 -17.01 3.61 -15.84
CA PRO A 96 -16.09 4.46 -16.58
C PRO A 96 -14.90 4.85 -15.70
N ASN A 97 -13.71 4.87 -16.31
CA ASN A 97 -12.44 5.23 -15.67
C ASN A 97 -12.01 4.34 -14.50
N TYR A 98 -12.55 3.11 -14.34
CA TYR A 98 -12.20 2.22 -13.24
C TYR A 98 -10.71 1.87 -13.18
N LEU A 99 -10.09 1.56 -14.33
CA LEU A 99 -8.65 1.28 -14.41
C LEU A 99 -7.81 2.49 -13.94
N SER A 100 -8.16 3.70 -14.39
CA SER A 100 -7.48 4.93 -13.97
C SER A 100 -7.62 5.17 -12.46
N LYS A 101 -8.82 4.96 -11.90
CA LYS A 101 -9.07 5.06 -10.45
C LYS A 101 -8.24 4.05 -9.66
N LEU A 102 -8.10 2.82 -10.15
CA LEU A 102 -7.27 1.78 -9.52
C LEU A 102 -5.79 2.17 -9.50
N LEU A 103 -5.25 2.58 -10.66
CA LEU A 103 -3.86 3.01 -10.76
C LEU A 103 -3.59 4.29 -9.93
N GLY A 104 -4.58 5.17 -9.80
CA GLY A 104 -4.54 6.35 -8.93
C GLY A 104 -4.34 6.04 -7.44
N LYS A 105 -4.62 4.81 -7.00
CA LYS A 105 -4.35 4.38 -5.62
C LYS A 105 -2.87 4.14 -5.33
N LEU A 106 -2.03 3.93 -6.36
CA LEU A 106 -0.59 3.75 -6.17
C LEU A 106 0.09 5.03 -5.64
N PRO A 107 -0.15 6.23 -6.22
CA PRO A 107 0.30 7.49 -5.61
C PRO A 107 -0.20 7.73 -4.19
N GLU A 108 -1.48 7.50 -3.92
CA GLU A 108 -2.05 7.64 -2.56
C GLU A 108 -1.31 6.74 -1.55
N LEU A 109 -1.01 5.49 -1.94
CA LEU A 109 -0.23 4.57 -1.12
C LEU A 109 1.20 5.07 -0.88
N ARG A 110 1.84 5.70 -1.87
CA ARG A 110 3.19 6.30 -1.69
C ARG A 110 3.17 7.41 -0.63
N THR A 111 2.12 8.23 -0.60
CA THR A 111 1.94 9.24 0.45
C THR A 111 1.83 8.61 1.84
N LEU A 112 1.07 7.52 1.97
CA LEU A 112 0.99 6.76 3.23
C LEU A 112 2.34 6.16 3.64
N CYS A 113 3.14 5.69 2.69
CA CYS A 113 4.48 5.20 2.97
C CYS A 113 5.37 6.31 3.57
N THR A 114 5.32 7.52 3.02
CA THR A 114 6.06 8.67 3.56
C THR A 114 5.65 9.00 5.00
N GLN A 115 4.35 9.01 5.30
CA GLN A 115 3.85 9.20 6.67
C GLN A 115 4.35 8.09 7.62
N GLY A 116 4.40 6.84 7.15
CA GLY A 116 4.97 5.73 7.90
C GLY A 116 6.45 5.91 8.22
N LEU A 117 7.25 6.37 7.26
CA LEU A 117 8.66 6.69 7.47
C LEU A 117 8.82 7.83 8.49
N GLN A 118 8.01 8.89 8.40
CA GLN A 118 8.00 9.98 9.39
C GLN A 118 7.67 9.46 10.79
N ARG A 119 6.71 8.53 10.91
CA ARG A 119 6.37 7.92 12.20
C ARG A 119 7.52 7.08 12.75
N ILE A 120 8.17 6.26 11.92
CA ILE A 120 9.36 5.48 12.32
C ILE A 120 10.48 6.41 12.78
N PHE A 121 10.75 7.50 12.04
CA PHE A 121 11.73 8.51 12.42
C PHE A 121 11.43 9.10 13.80
N TYR A 122 10.17 9.49 14.05
CA TYR A 122 9.74 10.01 15.34
C TYR A 122 9.96 9.00 16.48
N LEU A 123 9.58 7.73 16.29
CA LEU A 123 9.80 6.69 17.30
C LEU A 123 11.29 6.44 17.58
N LYS A 124 12.14 6.55 16.56
CA LYS A 124 13.61 6.48 16.74
C LYS A 124 14.14 7.66 17.55
N LEU A 125 13.55 8.86 17.43
CA LEU A 125 13.93 10.02 18.24
C LEU A 125 13.44 9.91 19.69
N GLU A 126 12.27 9.31 19.92
CA GLU A 126 11.77 9.06 21.27
C GLU A 126 12.63 8.05 22.05
N ASP A 127 13.29 7.13 21.33
CA ASP A 127 14.28 6.17 21.85
C ASP A 127 13.81 5.34 23.07
N LEU A 128 12.50 5.09 23.16
CA LEU A 128 11.92 4.28 24.25
C LEU A 128 12.28 2.79 24.10
N VAL A 129 12.36 2.31 22.85
CA VAL A 129 12.80 0.97 22.48
C VAL A 129 13.54 1.03 21.14
N PRO A 130 14.62 0.24 20.96
CA PRO A 130 15.33 0.21 19.70
C PRO A 130 14.48 -0.42 18.59
N PRO A 131 14.51 0.09 17.35
CA PRO A 131 13.83 -0.54 16.23
C PRO A 131 14.44 -1.92 15.94
N PRO A 132 13.63 -2.92 15.54
CA PRO A 132 14.17 -4.19 15.06
C PRO A 132 15.11 -3.97 13.87
N ALA A 133 16.25 -4.68 13.82
CA ALA A 133 17.31 -4.46 12.84
C ALA A 133 16.83 -4.46 11.37
N ILE A 134 15.86 -5.31 11.04
CA ILE A 134 15.27 -5.37 9.69
C ILE A 134 14.51 -4.07 9.37
N ILE A 135 13.74 -3.55 10.33
CA ILE A 135 12.99 -2.29 10.15
C ILE A 135 13.94 -1.12 10.02
N ASP A 136 15.02 -1.12 10.82
CA ASP A 136 16.01 -0.05 10.78
C ASP A 136 16.75 -0.01 9.44
N LYS A 137 17.16 -1.18 8.94
CA LYS A 137 17.78 -1.30 7.62
C LYS A 137 16.85 -0.80 6.52
N LEU A 138 15.58 -1.24 6.50
CA LEU A 138 14.61 -0.81 5.49
C LEU A 138 14.36 0.70 5.54
N PHE A 139 14.32 1.28 6.73
CA PHE A 139 14.17 2.72 6.91
C PHE A 139 15.35 3.49 6.30
N LEU A 140 16.58 3.08 6.61
CA LEU A 140 17.81 3.71 6.10
C LEU A 140 17.93 3.56 4.57
N ASP A 141 17.66 2.38 4.03
CA ASP A 141 17.74 2.10 2.58
C ASP A 141 16.72 2.90 1.75
N THR A 142 15.70 3.48 2.39
CA THR A 142 14.63 4.25 1.72
C THR A 142 14.88 5.76 1.73
N LEU A 143 15.85 6.24 2.52
CA LEU A 143 16.12 7.68 2.63
C LEU A 143 17.01 8.16 1.47
N PRO A 144 16.67 9.30 0.83
CA PRO A 144 17.31 9.72 -0.42
C PRO A 144 18.65 10.48 -0.23
N PHE A 145 19.38 10.24 0.86
CA PHE A 145 20.65 10.93 1.16
C PHE A 145 21.88 10.05 0.93
#